data_AF-A0A2V6WPT7-F1
#
_entry.id   AF-A0A2V6WPT7-F1
#
_cell.length_a   1.000
_cell.length_b   1.000
_cell.length_c   1.000
_cell.angle_alpha   90.00
_cell.angle_beta   90.00
_cell.angle_gamma   90.00
#
_symmetry.space_group_name_H-M   'P 1'
#
loop_
_entity.id
_entity.type
_entity.pdbx_description
1 polymer ?
#
loop_
_entity_poly.entity_id
_entity_poly.type
_entity_poly.pdbx_seq_one_letter_code
_entity_poly.pdbx_strand_id
1 'polypeptide(L)'
;FKTLAFLRYKLLHIHLTNVYDNLPTDEMVRKDGRFFAVETRAYLPAALAAAIAEEFELPAEELARTIGKFLGVGPDYFPDRRRGVEFWQAVWRAVRLEERLVELEDLAAARLPSGLDPAHIEECVRAAPAEVRFHLSTGAVESFLNTVPLLHPRGFLQVQDIFVTDMDEYRQGFRGPGKLDGSVVNWINGALLREVGARAGYDVHFAPFHYRPDSRTKILYTTQRD
;
A
#
# COMPACT_ATOMS: atom_id res chain seq x y z
N PHE A 1 -2.08 -6.41 -17.27
CA PHE A 1 -1.34 -6.02 -18.48
C PHE A 1 -2.13 -5.83 -19.79
N LYS A 2 -3.42 -6.21 -19.96
CA LYS A 2 -4.05 -6.20 -21.31
C LYS A 2 -5.12 -5.13 -21.58
N THR A 3 -5.79 -4.56 -20.59
CA THR A 3 -6.99 -3.73 -20.84
C THR A 3 -6.71 -2.43 -21.59
N LEU A 4 -5.60 -1.74 -21.28
CA LEU A 4 -5.27 -0.43 -21.85
C LEU A 4 -4.10 -0.44 -22.83
N ALA A 5 -3.65 -1.62 -23.28
CA ALA A 5 -2.46 -1.73 -24.14
C ALA A 5 -2.61 -0.96 -25.47
N PHE A 6 -3.83 -0.80 -25.98
CA PHE A 6 -4.12 -0.01 -27.18
C PHE A 6 -3.87 1.50 -27.02
N LEU A 7 -3.69 1.99 -25.78
CA LEU A 7 -3.34 3.37 -25.43
C LEU A 7 -1.83 3.60 -25.28
N ARG A 8 -1.00 2.58 -25.49
CA ARG A 8 0.47 2.70 -25.40
C ARG A 8 0.96 3.86 -26.27
N TYR A 9 1.72 4.77 -25.67
CA TYR A 9 2.24 6.00 -26.30
C TYR A 9 1.22 7.02 -26.80
N LYS A 10 -0.03 6.98 -26.31
CA LYS A 10 -1.10 7.86 -26.82
C LYS A 10 -1.56 8.93 -25.82
N LEU A 11 -1.24 8.78 -24.53
CA LEU A 11 -1.75 9.68 -23.50
C LEU A 11 -0.77 10.84 -23.25
N LEU A 12 -1.22 12.08 -23.48
CA LEU A 12 -0.40 13.27 -23.20
C LEU A 12 -0.42 13.65 -21.70
N HIS A 13 -1.47 13.30 -20.99
CA HIS A 13 -1.60 13.65 -19.57
C HIS A 13 -2.40 12.57 -18.84
N ILE A 14 -1.85 12.11 -17.72
CA ILE A 14 -2.54 11.23 -16.77
C ILE A 14 -2.48 11.91 -15.40
N HIS A 15 -3.63 12.06 -14.75
CA HIS A 15 -3.74 12.65 -13.43
C HIS A 15 -4.43 11.66 -12.48
N LEU A 16 -3.77 11.34 -11.37
CA LEU A 16 -4.28 10.45 -10.32
C LEU A 16 -4.30 11.19 -8.98
N THR A 17 -5.32 10.96 -8.16
CA THR A 17 -5.47 11.57 -6.83
C THR A 17 -5.95 10.54 -5.82
N ASN A 18 -5.20 10.34 -4.73
CA ASN A 18 -5.55 9.42 -3.63
C ASN A 18 -5.87 8.00 -4.13
N VAL A 19 -5.07 7.53 -5.09
CA VAL A 19 -5.23 6.19 -5.66
C VAL A 19 -4.23 5.25 -5.01
N TYR A 20 -2.97 5.66 -4.92
CA TYR A 20 -1.88 4.75 -4.55
C TYR A 20 -1.87 4.43 -3.06
N ASP A 21 -2.30 5.36 -2.21
CA ASP A 21 -2.45 5.16 -0.77
C ASP A 21 -3.51 4.12 -0.37
N ASN A 22 -4.46 3.83 -1.26
CA ASN A 22 -5.49 2.80 -1.05
C ASN A 22 -5.08 1.43 -1.61
N LEU A 23 -3.92 1.34 -2.27
CA LEU A 23 -3.43 0.09 -2.84
C LEU A 23 -2.68 -0.76 -1.80
N PRO A 24 -2.67 -2.10 -1.97
CA PRO A 24 -1.96 -2.99 -1.06
C PRO A 24 -0.47 -2.69 -1.06
N THR A 25 0.15 -2.86 0.11
CA THR A 25 1.59 -2.80 0.28
C THR A 25 2.05 -3.94 1.16
N ASP A 26 3.20 -4.49 0.80
CA ASP A 26 4.02 -5.30 1.70
C ASP A 26 5.11 -4.41 2.32
N GLU A 27 5.78 -4.93 3.34
CA GLU A 27 6.88 -4.23 4.01
C GLU A 27 8.11 -5.13 4.12
N MET A 28 9.27 -4.49 4.12
CA MET A 28 10.55 -5.13 4.37
C MET A 28 11.31 -4.39 5.45
N VAL A 29 12.15 -5.14 6.17
CA VAL A 29 13.09 -4.61 7.14
C VAL A 29 14.49 -4.95 6.68
N ARG A 30 15.38 -3.94 6.62
CA ARG A 30 16.82 -4.14 6.64
C ARG A 30 17.31 -3.96 8.06
N LYS A 31 18.00 -4.96 8.61
CA LYS A 31 18.61 -4.91 9.95
C LYS A 31 19.88 -5.74 9.96
N ASP A 32 20.95 -5.21 10.53
CA ASP A 32 22.27 -5.88 10.62
C ASP A 32 22.77 -6.42 9.27
N GLY A 33 22.53 -5.67 8.19
CA GLY A 33 22.91 -6.06 6.82
C GLY A 33 22.05 -7.17 6.21
N ARG A 34 21.02 -7.64 6.91
CA ARG A 34 20.10 -8.71 6.47
C ARG A 34 18.72 -8.14 6.15
N PHE A 35 18.00 -8.86 5.30
CA PHE A 35 16.64 -8.50 4.92
C PHE A 35 15.62 -9.44 5.55
N PHE A 36 14.49 -8.87 5.94
CA PHE A 36 13.37 -9.58 6.50
C PHE A 36 12.10 -9.14 5.78
N ALA A 37 11.25 -10.09 5.39
CA ALA A 37 9.88 -9.80 5.04
C ALA A 37 9.07 -9.59 6.34
N VAL A 38 8.20 -8.59 6.33
CA VAL A 38 7.24 -8.38 7.42
C VAL A 38 5.97 -9.14 7.08
N GLU A 39 5.70 -10.21 7.80
CA GLU A 39 4.43 -10.92 7.67
C GLU A 39 3.47 -10.46 8.76
N THR A 40 2.33 -9.91 8.33
CA THR A 40 1.26 -9.48 9.23
C THR A 40 0.02 -10.34 9.01
N ARG A 41 -0.58 -10.81 10.10
CA ARG A 41 -1.91 -11.44 10.09
C ARG A 41 -2.90 -10.67 10.95
N ALA A 42 -4.10 -10.47 10.42
CA ALA A 42 -5.24 -10.04 11.20
C ALA A 42 -5.91 -11.25 11.84
N TYR A 43 -6.25 -11.15 13.13
CA TYR A 43 -6.97 -12.21 13.84
C TYR A 43 -7.97 -11.62 14.85
N LEU A 44 -8.97 -12.41 15.19
CA LEU A 44 -9.91 -12.12 16.28
C LEU A 44 -9.54 -13.02 17.47
N PRO A 45 -9.16 -12.47 18.63
CA PRO A 45 -8.94 -13.26 19.83
C PRO A 45 -10.19 -14.09 20.17
N ALA A 46 -10.02 -15.37 20.52
CA ALA A 46 -11.13 -16.31 20.71
C ALA A 46 -12.21 -15.81 21.67
N ALA A 47 -11.81 -15.17 22.79
CA ALA A 47 -12.76 -14.60 23.75
C ALA A 47 -13.59 -13.45 23.16
N LEU A 48 -12.99 -12.58 22.34
CA LEU A 48 -13.71 -11.48 21.68
C LEU A 48 -14.59 -11.99 20.55
N ALA A 49 -14.13 -13.00 19.81
CA ALA A 49 -14.93 -13.67 18.80
C ALA A 49 -16.20 -14.30 19.42
N ALA A 50 -16.06 -15.00 20.56
CA ALA A 50 -17.18 -15.56 21.28
C ALA A 50 -18.16 -14.48 21.77
N ALA A 51 -17.66 -13.39 22.34
CA ALA A 51 -18.49 -12.27 22.80
C ALA A 51 -19.26 -11.60 21.66
N ILE A 52 -18.64 -11.41 20.49
CA ILE A 52 -19.31 -10.87 19.30
C ILE A 52 -20.37 -11.86 18.78
N ALA A 53 -20.05 -13.16 18.73
CA ALA A 53 -21.02 -14.15 18.29
C ALA A 53 -22.26 -14.17 19.19
N GLU A 54 -22.07 -14.14 20.51
CA GLU A 54 -23.16 -14.05 21.49
C GLU A 54 -23.96 -12.75 21.33
N GLU A 55 -23.29 -11.59 21.26
CA GLU A 55 -23.95 -10.30 21.12
C GLU A 55 -24.87 -10.27 19.89
N PHE A 56 -24.44 -10.86 18.77
CA PHE A 56 -25.17 -10.84 17.49
C PHE A 56 -26.02 -12.09 17.23
N GLU A 57 -26.23 -12.92 18.25
CA GLU A 57 -27.06 -14.14 18.17
C GLU A 57 -26.61 -15.11 17.07
N LEU A 58 -25.29 -15.23 16.88
CA LEU A 58 -24.65 -16.11 15.92
C LEU A 58 -24.02 -17.32 16.63
N PRO A 59 -24.06 -18.52 16.03
CA PRO A 59 -23.19 -19.62 16.46
C PRO A 59 -21.71 -19.19 16.34
N ALA A 60 -20.88 -19.51 17.33
CA ALA A 60 -19.49 -19.06 17.36
C ALA A 60 -18.68 -19.57 16.17
N GLU A 61 -18.94 -20.80 15.74
CA GLU A 61 -18.36 -21.44 14.56
C GLU A 61 -18.78 -20.77 13.24
N GLU A 62 -19.89 -20.02 13.25
CA GLU A 62 -20.45 -19.35 12.08
C GLU A 62 -19.95 -17.91 11.92
N LEU A 63 -19.25 -17.36 12.92
CA LEU A 63 -18.78 -15.98 12.89
C LEU A 63 -17.83 -15.72 11.72
N ALA A 64 -16.85 -16.60 11.48
CA ALA A 64 -15.89 -16.43 10.39
C ALA A 64 -16.57 -16.43 9.01
N ARG A 65 -17.52 -17.36 8.80
CA ARG A 65 -18.31 -17.41 7.56
C ARG A 65 -19.19 -16.17 7.41
N THR A 66 -19.77 -15.70 8.51
CA THR A 66 -20.60 -14.49 8.55
C THR A 66 -19.79 -13.25 8.18
N ILE A 67 -18.60 -13.06 8.76
CA ILE A 67 -17.68 -11.99 8.39
C ILE A 67 -17.33 -12.08 6.90
N GLY A 68 -17.01 -13.28 6.39
CA GLY A 68 -16.70 -13.48 4.97
C GLY A 68 -17.84 -13.05 4.03
N LYS A 69 -19.09 -13.38 4.37
CA LYS A 69 -20.27 -12.92 3.60
C LYS A 69 -20.51 -11.42 3.77
N PHE A 70 -20.34 -10.90 4.98
CA PHE A 70 -20.48 -9.48 5.30
C PHE A 70 -19.51 -8.62 4.47
N LEU A 71 -18.28 -9.07 4.23
CA LEU A 71 -17.32 -8.35 3.37
C LEU A 71 -17.81 -8.18 1.93
N GLY A 72 -18.67 -9.07 1.42
CA GLY A 72 -19.23 -8.98 0.08
C GLY A 72 -20.53 -8.16 -0.02
N VAL A 73 -21.37 -8.21 1.02
CA VAL A 73 -22.72 -7.60 1.01
C VAL A 73 -22.78 -6.30 1.81
N GLY A 74 -21.85 -6.10 2.74
CA GLY A 74 -21.82 -4.97 3.66
C GLY A 74 -22.89 -5.04 4.76
N PRO A 75 -23.25 -3.89 5.36
CA PRO A 75 -24.21 -3.81 6.47
C PRO A 75 -25.59 -4.41 6.18
N ASP A 76 -25.97 -4.49 4.91
CA ASP A 76 -27.27 -5.06 4.48
C ASP A 76 -27.29 -6.60 4.55
N TYR A 77 -26.20 -7.25 4.98
CA TYR A 77 -26.19 -8.68 5.32
C TYR A 77 -27.17 -9.01 6.46
N PHE A 78 -27.33 -8.09 7.41
CA PHE A 78 -28.36 -8.20 8.45
C PHE A 78 -29.66 -7.53 7.98
N PRO A 79 -30.84 -8.04 8.37
CA PRO A 79 -32.11 -7.39 8.01
C PRO A 79 -32.22 -5.94 8.49
N ASP A 80 -31.67 -5.63 9.66
CA ASP A 80 -31.48 -4.26 10.14
C ASP A 80 -30.07 -3.78 9.78
N ARG A 81 -30.00 -2.80 8.88
CA ARG A 81 -28.75 -2.17 8.47
C ARG A 81 -27.96 -1.59 9.64
N ARG A 82 -28.63 -1.01 10.65
CA ARG A 82 -27.96 -0.48 11.85
C ARG A 82 -27.27 -1.61 12.60
N ARG A 83 -27.91 -2.77 12.71
CA ARG A 83 -27.33 -3.97 13.30
C ARG A 83 -26.10 -4.44 12.54
N GLY A 84 -26.13 -4.39 11.20
CA GLY A 84 -24.95 -4.68 10.38
C GLY A 84 -23.79 -3.71 10.60
N VAL A 85 -24.08 -2.41 10.78
CA VAL A 85 -23.05 -1.42 11.13
C VAL A 85 -22.45 -1.70 12.51
N GLU A 86 -23.28 -1.99 13.52
CA GLU A 86 -22.83 -2.34 14.86
C GLU A 86 -21.95 -3.60 14.85
N PHE A 87 -22.38 -4.63 14.11
CA PHE A 87 -21.61 -5.87 13.92
C PHE A 87 -20.22 -5.56 13.37
N TRP A 88 -20.16 -4.76 12.30
CA TRP A 88 -18.88 -4.41 11.69
C TRP A 88 -18.00 -3.61 12.63
N GLN A 89 -18.56 -2.66 13.38
CA GLN A 89 -17.82 -1.91 14.38
C GLN A 89 -17.26 -2.81 15.48
N ALA A 90 -18.04 -3.78 15.97
CA ALA A 90 -17.60 -4.73 16.99
C ALA A 90 -16.44 -5.58 16.48
N VAL A 91 -16.58 -6.15 15.27
CA VAL A 91 -15.51 -6.91 14.60
C VAL A 91 -14.25 -6.06 14.45
N TRP A 92 -14.35 -4.84 13.90
CA TRP A 92 -13.20 -3.98 13.67
C TRP A 92 -12.52 -3.45 14.94
N ARG A 93 -13.26 -3.30 16.04
CA ARG A 93 -12.69 -3.01 17.36
C ARG A 93 -11.98 -4.22 17.96
N ALA A 94 -12.40 -5.44 17.64
CA ALA A 94 -11.86 -6.67 18.19
C ALA A 94 -10.68 -7.25 17.39
N VAL A 95 -10.55 -6.91 16.11
CA VAL A 95 -9.42 -7.35 15.29
C VAL A 95 -8.10 -6.89 15.91
N ARG A 96 -7.15 -7.82 15.95
CA ARG A 96 -5.77 -7.60 16.35
C ARG A 96 -4.86 -7.95 15.19
N LEU A 97 -3.71 -7.30 15.14
CA LEU A 97 -2.65 -7.64 14.21
C LEU A 97 -1.57 -8.36 14.99
N GLU A 98 -1.03 -9.41 14.40
CA GLU A 98 0.21 -10.04 14.83
C GLU A 98 1.20 -9.96 13.67
N GLU A 99 2.44 -9.62 14.00
CA GLU A 99 3.52 -9.45 13.05
C GLU A 99 4.67 -10.38 13.40
N ARG A 100 5.34 -10.91 12.38
CA ARG A 100 6.65 -11.55 12.52
C ARG A 100 7.60 -11.09 11.42
N LEU A 101 8.88 -11.04 11.76
CA LEU A 101 9.95 -10.85 10.80
C LEU A 101 10.42 -12.22 10.31
N VAL A 102 10.36 -12.42 8.99
CA VAL A 102 10.85 -13.63 8.34
C VAL A 102 12.15 -13.29 7.63
N GLU A 103 13.26 -13.84 8.10
CA GLU A 103 14.57 -13.65 7.49
C GLU A 103 14.57 -14.20 6.06
N LEU A 104 15.11 -13.42 5.14
CA LEU A 104 15.30 -13.80 3.75
C LEU A 104 16.75 -14.24 3.56
N GLU A 105 16.95 -15.39 2.91
CA GLU A 105 18.30 -15.86 2.53
C GLU A 105 18.99 -14.82 1.64
N ASP A 106 18.24 -14.30 0.66
CA ASP A 106 18.59 -13.16 -0.16
C ASP A 106 17.31 -12.43 -0.64
N LEU A 107 17.49 -11.34 -1.39
CA LEU A 107 16.36 -10.61 -1.97
C LEU A 107 15.65 -11.37 -3.11
N ALA A 108 16.27 -12.38 -3.71
CA ALA A 108 15.63 -13.21 -4.72
C ALA A 108 14.61 -14.18 -4.10
N ALA A 109 14.76 -14.53 -2.83
CA ALA A 109 13.77 -15.25 -2.04
C ALA A 109 12.55 -14.39 -1.66
N ALA A 110 12.63 -13.06 -1.81
CA ALA A 110 11.52 -12.16 -1.51
C ALA A 110 10.40 -12.28 -2.55
N ARG A 111 9.14 -12.24 -2.09
CA ARG A 111 7.99 -12.09 -2.98
C ARG A 111 7.88 -10.63 -3.42
N LEU A 112 8.61 -10.26 -4.46
CA LEU A 112 8.58 -8.91 -4.99
C LEU A 112 7.37 -8.67 -5.90
N PRO A 113 6.83 -7.43 -5.92
CA PRO A 113 5.77 -7.02 -6.84
C PRO A 113 6.21 -7.16 -8.30
N SER A 114 5.24 -7.27 -9.21
CA SER A 114 5.54 -7.39 -10.64
C SER A 114 6.30 -6.16 -11.15
N GLY A 115 7.47 -6.36 -11.73
CA GLY A 115 8.32 -5.29 -12.23
C GLY A 115 9.31 -4.70 -11.21
N LEU A 116 9.35 -5.25 -10.00
CA LEU A 116 10.47 -5.10 -9.08
C LEU A 116 11.37 -6.32 -9.17
N ASP A 117 12.68 -6.06 -9.18
CA ASP A 117 13.72 -7.09 -9.02
C ASP A 117 14.61 -6.74 -7.82
N PRO A 118 15.43 -7.70 -7.32
CA PRO A 118 16.34 -7.46 -6.20
C PRO A 118 17.23 -6.23 -6.36
N ALA A 119 17.70 -5.93 -7.58
CA ALA A 119 18.62 -4.83 -7.83
C ALA A 119 17.95 -3.45 -7.63
N HIS A 120 16.63 -3.34 -7.87
CA HIS A 120 15.88 -2.12 -7.52
C HIS A 120 15.88 -1.89 -6.01
N ILE A 121 15.67 -2.94 -5.23
CA ILE A 121 15.63 -2.85 -3.76
C ILE A 121 17.03 -2.51 -3.24
N GLU A 122 18.07 -3.21 -3.72
CA GLU A 122 19.47 -2.94 -3.35
C GLU A 122 19.87 -1.51 -3.62
N GLU A 123 19.53 -0.97 -4.79
CA GLU A 123 19.85 0.42 -5.14
C GLU A 123 19.07 1.40 -4.26
N CYS A 124 17.77 1.18 -4.08
CA CYS A 124 16.92 2.01 -3.22
C CYS A 124 17.43 2.04 -1.77
N VAL A 125 17.94 0.92 -1.26
CA VAL A 125 18.44 0.83 0.12
C VAL A 125 19.92 1.20 0.25
N ARG A 126 20.66 1.42 -0.85
CA ARG A 126 22.09 1.80 -0.82
C ARG A 126 22.31 3.11 -0.04
N ALA A 127 21.49 4.12 -0.33
CA ALA A 127 21.53 5.42 0.35
C ALA A 127 20.70 5.44 1.65
N ALA A 128 20.06 4.32 1.99
CA ALA A 128 19.11 4.23 3.08
C ALA A 128 19.82 3.97 4.43
N PRO A 129 19.09 4.16 5.54
CA PRO A 129 19.57 3.82 6.88
C PRO A 129 20.11 2.41 7.02
N ALA A 130 21.13 2.18 7.84
CA ALA A 130 21.59 0.81 8.16
C ALA A 130 20.42 -0.08 8.64
N GLU A 131 19.58 0.46 9.51
CA GLU A 131 18.32 -0.16 9.95
C GLU A 131 17.11 0.63 9.45
N VAL A 132 16.26 -0.03 8.65
CA VAL A 132 15.06 0.60 8.10
C VAL A 132 13.96 -0.43 7.88
N ARG A 133 12.74 -0.08 8.32
CA ARG A 133 11.50 -0.70 7.89
C ARG A 133 10.87 0.19 6.83
N PHE A 134 10.52 -0.36 5.68
CA PHE A 134 10.01 0.42 4.56
C PHE A 134 8.94 -0.36 3.80
N HIS A 135 8.09 0.39 3.11
CA HIS A 135 7.04 -0.18 2.27
C HIS A 135 7.61 -0.56 0.90
N LEU A 136 7.17 -1.69 0.37
CA LEU A 136 7.38 -2.06 -1.04
C LEU A 136 6.37 -1.37 -1.97
N SER A 137 5.26 -0.86 -1.41
CA SER A 137 4.21 -0.17 -2.16
C SER A 137 3.73 -0.97 -3.38
N THR A 138 3.58 -2.29 -3.19
CA THR A 138 3.27 -3.31 -4.20
C THR A 138 2.29 -2.83 -5.25
N GLY A 139 1.08 -2.44 -4.83
CA GLY A 139 0.05 -2.03 -5.79
C GLY A 139 0.36 -0.68 -6.46
N ALA A 140 1.00 0.26 -5.77
CA ALA A 140 1.40 1.54 -6.36
C ALA A 140 2.49 1.38 -7.42
N VAL A 141 3.49 0.53 -7.16
CA VAL A 141 4.56 0.20 -8.11
C VAL A 141 3.99 -0.50 -9.34
N GLU A 142 3.14 -1.52 -9.14
CA GLU A 142 2.49 -2.22 -10.23
C GLU A 142 1.60 -1.28 -11.06
N SER A 143 0.82 -0.42 -10.40
CA SER A 143 -0.01 0.57 -11.08
C SER A 143 0.85 1.53 -11.90
N PHE A 144 1.89 2.10 -11.30
CA PHE A 144 2.83 3.02 -11.95
C PHE A 144 3.46 2.40 -13.20
N LEU A 145 4.03 1.19 -13.09
CA LEU A 145 4.65 0.48 -14.22
C LEU A 145 3.68 0.10 -15.33
N ASN A 146 2.40 -0.10 -15.01
CA ASN A 146 1.36 -0.30 -16.02
C ASN A 146 0.89 1.02 -16.66
N THR A 147 1.05 2.14 -15.98
CA THR A 147 0.57 3.46 -16.40
C THR A 147 1.59 4.21 -17.25
N VAL A 148 2.86 4.26 -16.83
CA VAL A 148 3.88 5.06 -17.54
C VAL A 148 4.06 4.68 -19.03
N PRO A 149 3.96 3.41 -19.47
CA PRO A 149 4.06 3.07 -20.90
C PRO A 149 2.89 3.58 -21.76
N LEU A 150 1.80 4.06 -21.15
CA LEU A 150 0.68 4.67 -21.85
C LEU A 150 0.99 6.11 -22.29
N LEU A 151 1.98 6.75 -21.65
CA LEU A 151 2.36 8.12 -21.94
C LEU A 151 2.95 8.23 -23.34
N HIS A 152 2.45 9.18 -24.11
CA HIS A 152 3.12 9.69 -25.30
C HIS A 152 4.54 10.18 -24.91
N PRO A 153 5.55 10.19 -25.81
CA PRO A 153 6.90 10.63 -25.47
C PRO A 153 7.01 12.06 -24.90
N ARG A 154 6.03 12.92 -25.23
CA ARG A 154 5.88 14.28 -24.69
C ARG A 154 4.80 14.40 -23.60
N GLY A 155 4.30 13.26 -23.13
CA GLY A 155 3.28 13.19 -22.11
C GLY A 155 3.86 13.17 -20.71
N PHE A 156 3.02 13.43 -19.72
CA PHE A 156 3.42 13.36 -18.32
C PHE A 156 2.33 12.75 -17.44
N LEU A 157 2.78 12.13 -16.35
CA LEU A 157 1.94 11.63 -15.27
C LEU A 157 2.07 12.57 -14.06
N GLN A 158 0.94 12.90 -13.45
CA GLN A 158 0.87 13.61 -12.19
C GLN A 158 0.07 12.79 -11.16
N VAL A 159 0.65 12.53 -10.00
CA VAL A 159 -0.03 11.82 -8.91
C VAL A 159 -0.01 12.64 -7.63
N GLN A 160 -1.18 12.90 -7.04
CA GLN A 160 -1.30 13.56 -5.75
C GLN A 160 -1.58 12.52 -4.68
N ASP A 161 -0.62 12.31 -3.78
CA ASP A 161 -0.69 11.24 -2.78
C ASP A 161 0.30 11.48 -1.61
N ILE A 162 0.33 10.59 -0.61
CA ILE A 162 1.24 10.65 0.54
C ILE A 162 2.53 9.87 0.31
N PHE A 163 3.58 10.56 -0.13
CA PHE A 163 4.86 9.94 -0.50
C PHE A 163 5.95 10.08 0.57
N VAL A 164 6.64 8.97 0.85
CA VAL A 164 7.98 8.95 1.45
C VAL A 164 9.00 9.14 0.32
N THR A 165 9.66 10.29 0.27
CA THR A 165 10.51 10.68 -0.85
C THR A 165 11.99 10.40 -0.64
N ASP A 166 12.36 10.15 0.62
CA ASP A 166 13.67 9.73 1.08
C ASP A 166 13.52 8.59 2.11
N MET A 167 14.39 7.58 2.04
CA MET A 167 14.32 6.41 2.91
C MET A 167 14.56 6.74 4.40
N ASP A 168 15.22 7.86 4.71
CA ASP A 168 15.39 8.34 6.08
C ASP A 168 14.05 8.77 6.72
N GLU A 169 13.07 9.21 5.92
CA GLU A 169 11.75 9.61 6.43
C GLU A 169 11.00 8.45 7.11
N TYR A 170 11.36 7.19 6.82
CA TYR A 170 10.82 6.00 7.50
C TYR A 170 11.29 5.87 8.96
N ARG A 171 12.46 6.42 9.32
CA ARG A 171 12.93 6.44 10.72
C ARG A 171 12.32 7.57 11.54
N GLN A 172 11.81 8.60 10.88
CA GLN A 172 11.36 9.83 11.52
C GLN A 172 9.91 9.76 12.03
N GLY A 173 9.21 8.65 11.79
CA GLY A 173 7.88 8.43 12.34
C GLY A 173 7.13 7.30 11.67
N PHE A 174 5.93 7.03 12.17
CA PHE A 174 5.05 6.01 11.61
C PHE A 174 4.59 6.38 10.20
N ARG A 175 4.77 5.45 9.24
CA ARG A 175 4.40 5.61 7.82
C ARG A 175 3.29 4.66 7.40
N GLY A 176 2.40 4.33 8.31
CA GLY A 176 1.18 3.59 8.04
C GLY A 176 1.28 2.09 8.36
N PRO A 177 0.19 1.34 8.14
CA PRO A 177 -1.12 1.85 7.69
C PRO A 177 -1.74 2.84 8.70
N GLY A 178 -2.15 4.02 8.22
CA GLY A 178 -2.73 5.09 9.04
C GLY A 178 -4.24 5.18 8.86
N LYS A 179 -4.97 5.62 9.90
CA LYS A 179 -6.40 5.95 9.78
C LYS A 179 -6.56 7.39 9.31
N LEU A 180 -7.03 7.61 8.08
CA LEU A 180 -7.59 8.89 7.65
C LEU A 180 -9.10 8.72 7.56
N ASP A 181 -9.87 9.43 8.40
CA ASP A 181 -11.34 9.52 8.33
C ASP A 181 -12.08 8.19 8.05
N GLY A 182 -11.65 7.11 8.70
CA GLY A 182 -12.25 5.78 8.55
C GLY A 182 -11.70 4.91 7.42
N SER A 183 -10.73 5.41 6.63
CA SER A 183 -9.94 4.62 5.68
C SER A 183 -8.59 4.21 6.27
N VAL A 184 -8.08 3.07 5.81
CA VAL A 184 -6.73 2.58 6.10
C VAL A 184 -5.87 2.93 4.89
N VAL A 185 -5.01 3.92 5.03
CA VAL A 185 -4.14 4.40 3.95
C VAL A 185 -2.68 4.03 4.20
N ASN A 186 -1.94 3.76 3.14
CA ASN A 186 -0.53 3.45 3.15
C ASN A 186 0.29 4.62 2.61
N TRP A 187 1.40 4.96 3.27
CA TRP A 187 2.37 5.84 2.64
C TRP A 187 3.05 5.12 1.48
N ILE A 188 3.29 5.85 0.40
CA ILE A 188 3.93 5.31 -0.80
C ILE A 188 5.43 5.53 -0.72
N ASN A 189 6.21 4.49 -0.98
CA ASN A 189 7.65 4.58 -1.12
C ASN A 189 8.02 5.27 -2.45
N GLY A 190 8.04 6.60 -2.41
CA GLY A 190 8.41 7.45 -3.54
C GLY A 190 9.88 7.34 -3.92
N ALA A 191 10.77 7.00 -2.98
CA ALA A 191 12.17 6.68 -3.28
C ALA A 191 12.28 5.44 -4.18
N LEU A 192 11.51 4.38 -3.87
CA LEU A 192 11.44 3.19 -4.70
C LEU A 192 10.78 3.45 -6.06
N LEU A 193 9.69 4.23 -6.11
CA LEU A 193 9.06 4.62 -7.39
C LEU A 193 10.02 5.38 -8.30
N ARG A 194 10.88 6.24 -7.72
CA ARG A 194 11.91 6.93 -8.48
C ARG A 194 12.89 5.95 -9.12
N GLU A 195 13.29 4.93 -8.38
CA GLU A 195 14.27 3.95 -8.86
C GLU A 195 13.69 3.00 -9.91
N VAL A 196 12.44 2.57 -9.71
CA VAL A 196 11.68 1.81 -10.70
C VAL A 196 11.43 2.64 -11.97
N GLY A 197 11.04 3.91 -11.83
CA GLY A 197 10.83 4.83 -12.94
C GLY A 197 12.12 5.04 -13.75
N ALA A 198 13.23 5.28 -13.06
CA ALA A 198 14.54 5.48 -13.66
C ALA A 198 14.93 4.32 -14.57
N ARG A 199 14.77 3.07 -14.10
CA ARG A 199 15.06 1.86 -14.86
C ARG A 199 14.05 1.60 -15.99
N ALA A 200 12.82 2.08 -15.85
CA ALA A 200 11.82 2.06 -16.90
C ALA A 200 12.01 3.17 -17.97
N GLY A 201 13.01 4.05 -17.81
CA GLY A 201 13.28 5.15 -18.74
C GLY A 201 12.46 6.41 -18.47
N TYR A 202 12.08 6.66 -17.23
CA TYR A 202 11.32 7.83 -16.80
C TYR A 202 12.00 8.57 -15.65
N ASP A 203 11.86 9.88 -15.63
CA ASP A 203 12.24 10.71 -14.50
C ASP A 203 11.07 10.91 -13.55
N VAL A 204 11.32 10.79 -12.25
CA VAL A 204 10.30 10.91 -11.19
C VAL A 204 10.70 12.00 -10.22
N HIS A 205 9.88 13.04 -10.12
CA HIS A 205 10.08 14.19 -9.25
C HIS A 205 8.94 14.31 -8.26
N PHE A 206 9.20 14.95 -7.12
CA PHE A 206 8.20 15.22 -6.10
C PHE A 206 8.18 16.71 -5.76
N ALA A 207 6.99 17.29 -5.68
CA ALA A 207 6.78 18.67 -5.24
C ALA A 207 5.80 18.73 -4.05
N PRO A 208 5.88 19.75 -3.18
CA PRO A 208 4.89 19.95 -2.12
C PRO A 208 3.48 20.21 -2.67
N PHE A 209 2.46 19.79 -1.92
CA PHE A 209 1.07 20.15 -2.21
C PHE A 209 0.74 21.54 -1.65
N HIS A 210 0.67 22.55 -2.51
CA HIS A 210 0.57 23.96 -2.08
C HIS A 210 -0.83 24.43 -1.62
N TYR A 211 -1.89 23.65 -1.88
CA TYR A 211 -3.26 24.09 -1.59
C TYR A 211 -3.71 23.86 -0.14
N ARG A 212 -2.93 23.10 0.65
CA ARG A 212 -3.21 22.86 2.07
C ARG A 212 -1.90 22.96 2.87
N PRO A 213 -1.73 24.04 3.66
CA PRO A 213 -0.61 24.15 4.59
C PRO A 213 -0.51 22.90 5.47
N ASP A 214 0.73 22.50 5.78
CA ASP A 214 1.07 21.33 6.60
C ASP A 214 0.56 19.97 6.08
N SER A 215 0.07 19.92 4.83
CA SER A 215 -0.33 18.66 4.22
C SER A 215 0.87 17.74 4.04
N ARG A 216 0.65 16.46 4.35
CA ARG A 216 1.60 15.38 4.02
C ARG A 216 1.56 14.98 2.55
N THR A 217 0.54 15.41 1.82
CA THR A 217 0.40 15.17 0.39
C THR A 217 1.57 15.81 -0.37
N LYS A 218 2.13 15.05 -1.32
CA LYS A 218 3.10 15.51 -2.31
C LYS A 218 2.55 15.21 -3.70
N ILE A 219 3.09 15.90 -4.69
CA ILE A 219 2.76 15.70 -6.09
C ILE A 219 3.95 15.01 -6.75
N LEU A 220 3.75 13.78 -7.22
CA LEU A 220 4.68 13.08 -8.09
C LEU A 220 4.47 13.55 -9.52
N TYR A 221 5.55 13.88 -10.21
CA TYR A 221 5.59 14.18 -11.64
C TYR A 221 6.48 13.17 -12.34
N THR A 222 6.04 12.65 -13.49
CA THR A 222 6.82 11.70 -14.28
C THR A 222 6.75 11.99 -15.77
N THR A 223 7.92 11.99 -16.42
CA THR A 223 8.10 12.16 -17.87
C THR A 223 9.08 11.10 -18.39
N GLN A 224 9.02 10.80 -19.68
CA GLN A 224 10.03 9.94 -20.31
C GLN A 224 11.39 10.65 -20.27
N ARG A 225 12.47 9.90 -20.01
CA ARG A 225 13.85 10.39 -20.13
C ARG A 225 14.20 10.67 -21.58
N ASP A 226 14.99 11.72 -21.78
CA ASP A 226 15.61 12.04 -23.07
C ASP A 226 16.69 11.02 -23.48
#